data_AF-A0A7V3PYG9-F1
#
_entry.id   AF-A0A7V3PYG9-F1
#
_cell.length_a   1.000
_cell.length_b   1.000
_cell.length_c   1.000
_cell.angle_alpha   90.00
_cell.angle_beta   90.00
_cell.angle_gamma   90.00
#
_symmetry.space_group_name_H-M   'P 1'
#
loop_
_entity.id
_entity.type
_entity.pdbx_description
1 polymer ?
#
loop_
_entity_poly.entity_id
_entity_poly.type
_entity_poly.pdbx_seq_one_letter_code
_entity_poly.pdbx_strand_id
1 'polypeptide(L)' 'KFICEDESWLMVRASGTEPIVRLYAEAKELQRAKELIAIGRRFIAKA' A
#
# COMPACT_ATOMS: atom_id res chain seq x y z
N LYS A 1 -0.83 -8.88 -2.96
CA LYS A 1 0.14 -8.33 -1.98
C LYS A 1 1.47 -8.20 -2.70
N PHE A 2 2.11 -7.03 -2.65
CA PHE A 2 3.44 -6.78 -3.21
C PHE A 2 4.45 -6.90 -2.08
N ILE A 3 5.47 -7.73 -2.25
CA ILE A 3 6.49 -8.01 -1.25
C ILE A 3 7.82 -7.51 -1.80
N CYS A 4 8.54 -6.73 -1.00
CA CYS A 4 9.85 -6.18 -1.33
C CYS A 4 10.96 -7.10 -0.82
N GLU A 5 12.18 -6.90 -1.32
CA GLU A 5 13.37 -7.68 -0.93
C GLU A 5 13.73 -7.51 0.56
N ASP A 6 13.40 -6.37 1.16
CA ASP A 6 13.57 -6.07 2.59
C ASP A 6 12.46 -6.67 3.47
N GLU A 7 11.66 -7.59 2.92
CA GLU A 7 10.48 -8.24 3.51
C GLU A 7 9.31 -7.29 3.82
N SER A 8 9.47 -5.99 3.54
CA SER A 8 8.37 -5.03 3.62
C SER A 8 7.32 -5.33 2.56
N TRP A 9 6.07 -4.91 2.80
CA TRP A 9 5.01 -5.21 1.85
C TRP A 9 3.95 -4.12 1.77
N LEU A 10 3.30 -4.07 0.60
CA LEU A 10 2.16 -3.21 0.30
C LEU A 10 0.99 -4.07 -0.18
N MET A 11 -0.21 -3.81 0.34
CA MET A 11 -1.44 -4.47 -0.09
C MET A 11 -2.48 -3.42 -0.47
N VAL A 12 -3.06 -3.62 -1.65
CA VAL A 12 -4.15 -2.80 -2.19
C VAL A 12 -5.41 -3.66 -2.18
N ARG A 13 -6.51 -3.12 -1.64
CA ARG A 13 -7.81 -3.80 -1.63
C ARG A 13 -8.93 -2.82 -1.92
N ALA A 14 -9.66 -3.05 -3.01
CA ALA A 14 -10.92 -2.37 -3.25
C ALA A 14 -11.99 -2.89 -2.27
N SER A 15 -12.85 -1.98 -1.77
CA SER A 15 -14.02 -2.38 -1.02
C SER A 15 -15.09 -2.92 -1.99
N GLY A 16 -15.76 -4.02 -1.64
CA GLY A 16 -16.82 -4.60 -2.46
C GLY A 16 -18.18 -3.93 -2.27
N THR A 17 -18.35 -3.16 -1.19
CA THR A 17 -19.61 -2.54 -0.79
C THR A 17 -19.57 -1.01 -0.77
N GLU A 18 -18.38 -0.43 -0.87
CA GLU A 18 -18.17 1.03 -0.78
C GLU A 18 -17.24 1.49 -1.90
N PRO A 19 -17.38 2.71 -2.43
CA PRO A 19 -16.53 3.24 -3.49
C PRO A 19 -15.17 3.73 -2.94
N ILE A 20 -14.47 2.86 -2.21
CA ILE A 20 -13.18 3.17 -1.57
C ILE A 20 -12.14 2.08 -1.82
N VAL A 21 -10.87 2.48 -1.82
CA VAL A 21 -9.71 1.59 -1.89
C VAL A 21 -8.90 1.72 -0.60
N ARG A 22 -8.57 0.57 0.00
CA ARG A 22 -7.75 0.48 1.21
C ARG A 22 -6.32 0.10 0.85
N LEU A 23 -5.38 0.80 1.48
CA LEU A 23 -3.94 0.53 1.39
C LEU A 23 -3.43 0.09 2.75
N TYR A 24 -2.65 -0.98 2.77
CA TYR A 24 -1.98 -1.49 3.96
C TYR A 24 -0.50 -1.65 3.64
N ALA A 25 0.36 -1.23 4.56
CA ALA A 25 1.79 -1.45 4.43
C ALA A 25 2.37 -1.87 5.76
N GLU A 26 3.41 -2.70 5.70
CA GLU A 26 4.18 -3.13 6.84
C GLU A 26 5.66 -3.08 6.46
N ALA A 27 6.47 -2.59 7.39
CA ALA A 27 7.90 -2.50 7.26
C ALA A 27 8.53 -2.46 8.66
N LYS A 28 9.84 -2.73 8.72
CA LYS A 28 10.64 -2.66 9.96
C LYS A 28 10.66 -1.25 10.54
N GLU A 29 10.59 -0.23 9.68
CA GLU A 29 10.58 1.18 10.06
C GLU A 29 9.28 1.87 9.64
N LEU A 30 8.73 2.72 10.52
CA LEU A 30 7.50 3.48 10.24
C LEU A 30 7.66 4.36 8.99
N GLN A 31 8.83 4.94 8.79
CA GLN A 31 9.12 5.77 7.61
C GLN A 31 8.98 4.97 6.31
N ARG A 32 9.49 3.74 6.29
CA ARG A 32 9.38 2.84 5.15
C ARG A 32 7.93 2.44 4.86
N ALA A 33 7.15 2.14 5.90
CA ALA A 33 5.71 1.86 5.73
C ALA A 33 4.96 3.07 5.14
N LYS A 34 5.27 4.30 5.57
CA LYS A 34 4.69 5.53 5.01
C LYS A 34 5.05 5.72 3.54
N GLU A 35 6.29 5.43 3.16
CA GLU A 35 6.74 5.48 1.75
C GLU A 35 5.97 4.50 0.87
N LEU A 36 5.78 3.26 1.34
CA LEU A 36 4.99 2.24 0.64
C LEU A 36 3.54 2.69 0.44
N ILE A 37 2.90 3.28 1.47
CA ILE A 37 1.57 3.86 1.33
C ILE A 37 1.57 5.00 0.30
N ALA A 38 2.56 5.90 0.32
CA ALA A 38 2.65 6.98 -0.65
C ALA A 38 2.82 6.48 -2.09
N ILE A 39 3.59 5.41 -2.30
CA ILE A 39 3.71 4.72 -3.58
C ILE A 39 2.34 4.17 -4.01
N GLY A 40 1.65 3.45 -3.11
CA GLY A 40 0.32 2.91 -3.38
C GLY A 40 -0.71 3.98 -3.75
N ARG A 41 -0.69 5.13 -3.09
CA ARG A 41 -1.56 6.28 -3.42
C ARG A 41 -1.28 6.81 -4.83
N ARG A 42 -0.01 6.96 -5.21
CA ARG A 42 0.36 7.40 -6.57
C ARG A 42 -0.04 6.40 -7.65
N PHE A 43 0.02 5.11 -7.34
CA PHE A 43 -0.39 4.05 -8.25
C PHE A 43 -1.90 4.11 -8.52
N ILE A 44 -2.72 4.28 -7.48
CA ILE A 44 -4.19 4.38 -7.62
C ILE A 44 -4.60 5.70 -8.27
N ALA A 45 -3.97 6.83 -7.92
CA ALA A 45 -4.35 8.14 -8.45
C ALA A 45 -4.04 8.32 -9.95
N LYS A 46 -3.27 7.41 -10.55
CA LYS A 46 -2.94 7.40 -11.99
C LYS A 46 -3.70 6.32 -12.77
N ALA A 47 -4.53 5.51 -12.10
CA ALA A 47 -5.25 4.38 -12.67
C ALA A 47 -6.70 4.74 -13.03
#